data_AF-A0A7Z2ZPH9-F1
#
_entry.id   AF-A0A7Z2ZPH9-F1
#
_cell.length_a   1.000
_cell.length_b   1.000
_cell.length_c   1.000
_cell.angle_alpha   90.00
_cell.angle_beta   90.00
_cell.angle_gamma   90.00
#
_symmetry.space_group_name_H-M   'P 1'
#
loop_
_entity.id
_entity.type
_entity.pdbx_description
1 polymer ?
#
loop_
_entity_poly.entity_id
_entity_poly.type
_entity_poly.pdbx_seq_one_letter_code
_entity_poly.pdbx_strand_id
1 'polypeptide(L)'
;MMNKSAKRFKWGVAIVALTLVLTACGAKNNGSEGPSASPTSSSTPLPTASDSEEPGEDPGELILKQFQDSAMASPPANELFASFKELIAEVEPAQADDMVRSLEAYYVKNLPGVEKEYEAEKVQQLLSKSEWPITEEKAESIGDAAVRDLVQRTYAGDTS
;
A
#
# COMPACT_ATOMS: atom_id res chain seq x y z
N MET A 1 -51.04 -21.56 -30.66
CA MET A 1 -50.80 -23.01 -30.51
C MET A 1 -49.31 -23.23 -30.27
N MET A 2 -49.01 -24.02 -29.23
CA MET A 2 -47.75 -24.64 -28.77
C MET A 2 -46.40 -23.95 -29.10
N ASN A 3 -45.64 -23.42 -28.13
CA ASN A 3 -44.97 -24.05 -26.97
C ASN A 3 -43.77 -24.93 -27.36
N LYS A 4 -42.56 -24.58 -26.87
CA LYS A 4 -41.51 -25.54 -26.51
C LYS A 4 -40.44 -24.91 -25.61
N SER A 5 -40.56 -25.29 -24.35
CA SER A 5 -39.65 -25.15 -23.22
C SER A 5 -38.20 -25.58 -23.51
N ALA A 6 -37.23 -24.89 -22.90
CA ALA A 6 -35.94 -25.47 -22.55
C ALA A 6 -35.72 -25.29 -21.03
N LYS A 7 -35.78 -26.40 -20.30
CA LYS A 7 -35.40 -26.52 -18.89
C LYS A 7 -34.04 -27.22 -18.80
N ARG A 8 -33.38 -26.99 -17.66
CA ARG A 8 -32.27 -27.73 -17.00
C ARG A 8 -30.88 -27.21 -17.39
N PHE A 9 -29.99 -26.86 -16.46
CA PHE A 9 -29.24 -27.76 -15.57
C PHE A 9 -28.49 -26.90 -14.51
N LYS A 10 -28.77 -26.93 -13.21
CA LYS A 10 -28.28 -27.81 -12.11
C LYS A 10 -26.76 -27.74 -11.76
N TRP A 11 -26.51 -27.45 -10.47
CA TRP A 11 -25.36 -27.82 -9.60
C TRP A 11 -24.15 -26.85 -9.61
N GLY A 12 -23.55 -26.45 -8.49
CA GLY A 12 -23.77 -26.78 -7.08
C GLY A 12 -23.00 -25.79 -6.18
N VAL A 13 -23.57 -25.48 -5.01
CA VAL A 13 -22.93 -24.69 -3.96
C VAL A 13 -22.17 -25.66 -3.06
N ALA A 14 -20.84 -25.69 -3.19
CA ALA A 14 -19.95 -26.40 -2.29
C ALA A 14 -19.57 -25.47 -1.13
N ILE A 15 -19.96 -25.88 0.07
CA ILE A 15 -19.60 -25.30 1.37
C ILE A 15 -18.13 -25.63 1.66
N VAL A 16 -17.31 -24.63 1.94
CA VAL A 16 -16.03 -24.81 2.64
C VAL A 16 -15.89 -23.70 3.68
N ALA A 17 -16.43 -23.96 4.88
CA ALA A 17 -16.13 -23.17 6.06
C ALA A 17 -14.99 -23.88 6.80
N LEU A 18 -13.76 -23.37 6.64
CA LEU A 18 -12.57 -23.83 7.33
C LEU A 18 -11.93 -22.62 8.03
N THR A 19 -12.29 -22.38 9.29
CA THR A 19 -11.56 -21.44 10.15
C THR A 19 -10.93 -22.21 11.29
N LEU A 20 -9.63 -22.44 11.14
CA LEU A 20 -8.72 -22.97 12.16
C LEU A 20 -8.45 -21.91 13.24
N VAL A 21 -8.52 -22.38 14.48
CA VAL A 21 -8.15 -21.68 15.72
C VAL A 21 -6.64 -21.48 15.78
N LEU A 22 -6.18 -20.26 16.05
CA LEU A 22 -4.86 -19.99 16.61
C LEU A 22 -4.99 -19.01 17.77
N THR A 23 -5.28 -19.54 18.95
CA THR A 23 -5.16 -18.82 20.23
C THR A 23 -3.69 -18.77 20.65
N ALA A 24 -3.17 -17.54 20.63
CA ALA A 24 -2.09 -16.95 21.40
C ALA A 24 -1.26 -17.88 22.31
N CYS A 25 -0.03 -18.13 21.89
CA CYS A 25 1.07 -18.52 22.78
C CYS A 25 1.96 -17.28 22.98
N GLY A 26 2.14 -16.80 24.22
CA GLY A 26 3.10 -15.73 24.50
C GLY A 26 2.81 -14.89 25.73
N ALA A 27 2.72 -15.48 26.92
CA ALA A 27 2.83 -14.74 28.19
C ALA A 27 4.22 -14.99 28.79
N LYS A 28 4.98 -13.89 28.89
CA LYS A 28 6.40 -13.79 29.20
C LYS A 28 6.63 -13.61 30.70
N ASN A 29 7.43 -14.53 31.25
CA ASN A 29 8.40 -14.45 32.36
C ASN A 29 8.24 -13.39 33.47
N ASN A 30 7.85 -13.85 34.67
CA ASN A 30 8.19 -13.30 36.00
C ASN A 30 8.92 -14.44 36.73
N GLY A 31 10.02 -14.33 37.48
CA GLY A 31 10.80 -13.23 38.03
C GLY A 31 11.52 -13.80 39.28
N SER A 32 12.77 -13.38 39.48
CA SER A 32 13.60 -13.45 40.71
C SER A 32 13.95 -14.80 41.36
N GLU A 33 15.26 -15.02 41.52
CA GLU A 33 15.93 -15.38 42.79
C GLU A 33 17.47 -15.29 42.61
N GLY A 34 18.15 -14.40 43.36
CA GLY A 34 19.62 -14.43 43.59
C GLY A 34 19.95 -15.18 44.89
N PRO A 35 21.12 -15.02 45.54
CA PRO A 35 22.40 -14.40 45.16
C PRO A 35 23.64 -15.31 45.46
N SER A 36 24.86 -15.01 44.98
CA SER A 36 26.12 -15.33 45.70
C SER A 36 27.35 -14.64 45.09
N ALA A 37 28.34 -14.35 45.94
CA ALA A 37 29.38 -13.34 45.79
C ALA A 37 30.76 -13.88 45.34
N SER A 38 31.56 -13.03 44.67
CA SER A 38 32.92 -12.62 45.13
C SER A 38 33.68 -11.79 44.08
N PRO A 39 34.64 -10.92 44.49
CA PRO A 39 35.21 -9.83 43.70
C PRO A 39 36.54 -10.22 43.05
N THR A 40 36.87 -9.70 41.86
CA THR A 40 38.26 -9.64 41.36
C THR A 40 38.42 -8.65 40.20
N SER A 41 39.42 -7.77 40.40
CA SER A 41 40.22 -7.03 39.42
C SER A 41 39.65 -5.80 38.71
N SER A 42 40.06 -4.65 39.23
CA SER A 42 40.32 -3.42 38.48
C SER A 42 41.17 -3.69 37.23
N SER A 43 40.63 -3.29 36.09
CA SER A 43 41.41 -2.78 34.96
C SER A 43 40.65 -1.57 34.45
N THR A 44 41.15 -0.38 34.76
CA THR A 44 40.64 0.89 34.21
C THR A 44 41.08 0.98 32.74
N PRO A 45 40.19 0.91 31.74
CA PRO A 45 40.54 1.40 30.42
C PRO A 45 40.53 2.93 30.45
N LEU A 46 41.63 3.53 29.98
CA LEU A 46 41.74 4.94 29.66
C LEU A 46 40.60 5.31 28.68
N PRO A 47 39.85 6.41 28.87
CA PRO A 47 38.91 6.85 27.85
C PRO A 47 39.72 7.34 26.64
N THR A 48 39.79 6.53 25.59
CA THR A 48 40.03 7.05 24.24
C THR A 48 38.91 8.04 23.98
N ALA A 49 39.28 9.30 23.76
CA ALA A 49 38.35 10.33 23.33
C ALA A 49 37.59 9.79 22.12
N SER A 50 36.30 9.52 22.33
CA SER A 50 35.36 9.36 21.24
C SER A 50 35.30 10.72 20.59
N ASP A 51 35.88 10.84 19.40
CA ASP A 51 35.54 11.91 18.47
C ASP A 51 34.02 11.78 18.27
N SER A 52 33.26 12.62 18.98
CA SER A 52 31.86 12.80 18.70
C SER A 52 31.80 13.62 17.43
N GLU A 53 31.86 12.94 16.29
CA GLU A 53 31.23 13.47 15.10
C GLU A 53 29.76 13.72 15.47
N GLU A 54 29.36 14.97 15.33
CA GLU A 54 27.96 15.38 15.37
C GLU A 54 27.18 14.45 14.41
N PRO A 55 26.06 13.83 14.81
CA PRO A 55 25.36 12.92 13.92
C PRO A 55 24.85 13.74 12.73
N GLY A 56 25.50 13.62 11.58
CA GLY A 56 24.91 14.02 10.32
C GLY A 56 23.60 13.24 10.15
N GLU A 57 22.54 13.92 9.73
CA GLU A 57 21.27 13.24 9.41
C GLU A 57 21.55 12.12 8.40
N ASP A 58 21.04 10.92 8.71
CA ASP A 58 21.15 9.78 7.82
C ASP A 58 20.47 10.13 6.48
N PRO A 59 21.17 9.99 5.34
CA PRO A 59 20.61 10.37 4.05
C PRO A 59 19.36 9.55 3.70
N GLY A 60 19.27 8.30 4.15
CA GLY A 60 18.08 7.45 3.97
C GLY A 60 16.87 7.98 4.73
N GLU A 61 17.05 8.47 5.96
CA GLU A 61 16.00 9.13 6.75
C GLU A 61 15.48 10.40 6.07
N LEU A 62 16.36 11.20 5.45
CA LEU A 62 15.96 12.39 4.69
C LEU A 62 15.12 12.03 3.47
N ILE A 63 15.53 10.99 2.72
CA ILE A 63 14.79 10.49 1.55
C ILE A 63 13.42 9.95 1.96
N LEU A 64 13.36 9.14 3.03
CA LEU A 64 12.10 8.62 3.56
C LEU A 64 11.15 9.75 3.94
N LYS A 65 11.65 10.75 4.65
CA LYS A 65 10.85 11.91 5.06
C LYS A 65 10.34 12.71 3.85
N GLN A 66 11.19 12.96 2.86
CA GLN A 66 10.78 13.62 1.62
C GLN A 66 9.64 12.86 0.92
N PHE A 67 9.76 11.54 0.83
CA PHE A 67 8.72 10.70 0.24
C PHE A 67 7.41 10.75 1.03
N GLN A 68 7.48 10.68 2.36
CA GLN A 68 6.31 10.79 3.24
C GLN A 68 5.61 12.14 3.10
N ASP A 69 6.37 13.24 3.09
CA ASP A 69 5.83 14.59 2.89
C ASP A 69 5.12 14.72 1.53
N SER A 70 5.71 14.14 0.48
CA SER A 70 5.08 14.05 -0.84
C SER A 70 3.78 13.25 -0.79
N ALA A 71 3.79 12.05 -0.21
CA ALA A 71 2.58 11.22 -0.08
C ALA A 71 1.46 11.92 0.69
N MET A 72 1.80 12.70 1.72
CA MET A 72 0.83 13.48 2.51
C MET A 72 0.23 14.67 1.73
N ALA A 73 0.99 15.24 0.79
CA ALA A 73 0.50 16.30 -0.09
C ALA A 73 -0.52 15.80 -1.13
N SER A 74 -0.76 14.48 -1.22
CA SER A 74 -1.68 13.84 -2.16
C SER A 74 -1.46 14.25 -3.63
N PRO A 75 -0.23 14.14 -4.18
CA PRO A 75 0.01 14.37 -5.61
C PRO A 75 -0.68 13.28 -6.45
N PRO A 76 -0.80 13.45 -7.77
CA PRO A 76 -1.27 12.38 -8.66
C PRO A 76 -0.53 11.06 -8.41
N ALA A 77 -1.26 9.95 -8.41
CA ALA A 77 -0.77 8.63 -8.02
C ALA A 77 0.39 8.14 -8.92
N ASN A 78 0.39 8.53 -10.19
CA ASN A 78 1.49 8.26 -11.13
C ASN A 78 2.77 9.00 -10.74
N GLU A 79 2.68 10.27 -10.31
CA GLU A 79 3.82 11.07 -9.84
C GLU A 79 4.37 10.51 -8.53
N LEU A 80 3.48 10.17 -7.58
CA LEU A 80 3.90 9.52 -6.33
C LEU A 80 4.62 8.20 -6.61
N PHE A 81 4.05 7.35 -7.47
CA PHE A 81 4.68 6.08 -7.82
C PHE A 81 6.00 6.24 -8.59
N ALA A 82 6.12 7.28 -9.43
CA ALA A 82 7.38 7.61 -10.10
C ALA A 82 8.46 7.96 -9.06
N SER A 83 8.15 8.85 -8.10
CA SER A 83 9.08 9.19 -7.01
C SER A 83 9.46 7.98 -6.16
N PHE A 84 8.49 7.10 -5.87
CA PHE A 84 8.75 5.86 -5.14
C PHE A 84 9.79 5.00 -5.84
N LYS A 85 9.65 4.79 -7.16
CA LYS A 85 10.58 3.99 -7.97
C LYS A 85 11.99 4.58 -8.01
N GLU A 86 12.09 5.91 -8.02
CA GLU A 86 13.39 6.60 -8.04
C GLU A 86 14.08 6.47 -6.67
N LEU A 87 13.34 6.70 -5.58
CA LEU A 87 13.91 6.84 -4.24
C LEU A 87 14.12 5.50 -3.52
N ILE A 88 13.31 4.47 -3.78
CA ILE A 88 13.39 3.20 -3.04
C ILE A 88 14.73 2.47 -3.22
N ALA A 89 15.43 2.70 -4.33
CA ALA A 89 16.74 2.10 -4.58
C ALA A 89 17.87 2.76 -3.78
N GLU A 90 17.62 3.91 -3.15
CA GLU A 90 18.62 4.72 -2.45
C GLU A 90 18.54 4.58 -0.92
N VAL A 91 17.64 3.76 -0.40
CA VAL A 91 17.40 3.60 1.04
C VAL A 91 17.63 2.17 1.52
N GLU A 92 17.86 1.99 2.82
CA GLU A 92 17.99 0.66 3.41
C GLU A 92 16.62 -0.06 3.47
N PRO A 93 16.60 -1.40 3.59
CA PRO A 93 15.35 -2.17 3.58
C PRO A 93 14.29 -1.71 4.59
N ALA A 94 14.71 -1.27 5.78
CA ALA A 94 13.79 -0.77 6.79
C ALA A 94 13.07 0.51 6.36
N GLN A 95 13.78 1.43 5.69
CA GLN A 95 13.21 2.68 5.17
C GLN A 95 12.38 2.41 3.91
N ALA A 96 12.80 1.47 3.05
CA ALA A 96 12.01 1.01 1.91
C ALA A 96 10.65 0.46 2.36
N ASP A 97 10.61 -0.33 3.44
CA ASP A 97 9.35 -0.81 4.02
C ASP A 97 8.44 0.35 4.46
N ASP A 98 9.01 1.40 5.06
CA ASP A 98 8.24 2.58 5.47
C ASP A 98 7.77 3.43 4.28
N MET A 99 8.53 3.48 3.18
CA MET A 99 8.06 4.05 1.92
C MET A 99 6.88 3.26 1.35
N VAL A 100 6.94 1.93 1.36
CA VAL A 100 5.83 1.07 0.90
C VAL A 100 4.59 1.31 1.75
N ARG A 101 4.70 1.35 3.09
CA ARG A 101 3.57 1.67 3.98
C ARG A 101 2.95 3.03 3.69
N SER A 102 3.78 4.02 3.36
CA SER A 102 3.33 5.38 3.03
C SER A 102 2.57 5.41 1.69
N LEU A 103 3.06 4.67 0.69
CA LEU A 103 2.38 4.50 -0.60
C LEU A 103 1.04 3.76 -0.43
N GLU A 104 1.00 2.70 0.38
CA GLU A 104 -0.24 1.98 0.71
C GLU A 104 -1.25 2.90 1.41
N ALA A 105 -0.81 3.67 2.40
CA ALA A 105 -1.66 4.62 3.11
C ALA A 105 -2.27 5.68 2.17
N TYR A 106 -1.49 6.16 1.20
CA TYR A 106 -1.99 7.02 0.13
C TYR A 106 -3.12 6.34 -0.65
N TYR A 107 -2.96 5.10 -1.11
CA TYR A 107 -4.01 4.43 -1.89
C TYR A 107 -5.24 4.11 -1.03
N VAL A 108 -5.07 3.65 0.21
CA VAL A 108 -6.18 3.39 1.14
C VAL A 108 -7.04 4.64 1.34
N LYS A 109 -6.41 5.83 1.40
CA LYS A 109 -7.10 7.10 1.56
C LYS A 109 -7.81 7.56 0.28
N ASN A 110 -7.12 7.54 -0.86
CA ASN A 110 -7.58 8.27 -2.05
C ASN A 110 -8.35 7.37 -3.05
N LEU A 111 -8.05 6.07 -3.11
CA LEU A 111 -8.66 5.14 -4.06
C LEU A 111 -10.19 4.98 -3.91
N PRO A 112 -10.78 4.93 -2.68
CA PRO A 112 -12.23 4.81 -2.53
C PRO A 112 -13.04 5.95 -3.15
N GLY A 113 -12.46 7.16 -3.22
CA GLY A 113 -13.10 8.30 -3.87
C GLY A 113 -13.27 8.07 -5.37
N VAL A 114 -12.18 7.66 -6.03
CA VAL A 114 -12.15 7.37 -7.46
C VAL A 114 -13.03 6.17 -7.78
N GLU A 115 -12.96 5.08 -7.01
CA GLU A 115 -13.79 3.88 -7.23
C GLU A 115 -15.28 4.22 -7.27
N LYS A 116 -15.73 5.08 -6.37
CA LYS A 116 -17.12 5.50 -6.28
C LYS A 116 -17.61 6.24 -7.53
N GLU A 117 -16.74 6.97 -8.23
CA GLU A 117 -17.10 7.59 -9.51
C GLU A 117 -17.36 6.54 -10.59
N TYR A 118 -16.63 5.42 -10.56
CA TYR A 118 -16.84 4.28 -11.45
C TYR A 118 -18.03 3.39 -11.06
N GLU A 119 -18.53 3.48 -9.83
CA GLU A 119 -19.75 2.79 -9.40
C GLU A 119 -21.02 3.39 -10.00
N ALA A 120 -20.96 4.60 -10.55
CA ALA A 120 -22.11 5.23 -11.18
C ALA A 120 -22.67 4.36 -12.32
N GLU A 121 -23.97 4.04 -12.29
CA GLU A 121 -24.60 3.12 -13.24
C GLU A 121 -24.32 3.50 -14.70
N LYS A 122 -24.38 4.80 -15.01
CA LYS A 122 -24.08 5.32 -16.35
C LYS A 122 -22.65 5.01 -16.79
N VAL A 123 -21.68 5.16 -15.89
CA VAL A 123 -20.26 4.86 -16.16
C VAL A 123 -20.12 3.37 -16.42
N GLN A 124 -20.65 2.51 -15.55
CA GLN A 124 -20.59 1.06 -15.72
C GLN A 124 -21.25 0.59 -17.03
N GLN A 125 -22.42 1.14 -17.38
CA GLN A 125 -23.10 0.79 -18.63
C GLN A 125 -22.34 1.22 -19.89
N LEU A 126 -21.59 2.32 -19.83
CA LEU A 126 -20.77 2.79 -20.95
C LEU A 126 -19.47 1.98 -21.07
N LEU A 127 -18.77 1.78 -19.96
CA LEU A 127 -17.50 1.03 -19.95
C LEU A 127 -17.70 -0.47 -20.22
N SER A 128 -18.83 -1.06 -19.83
CA SER A 128 -19.16 -2.46 -20.15
C SER A 128 -19.41 -2.72 -21.64
N LYS A 129 -19.77 -1.69 -22.41
CA LYS A 129 -19.93 -1.75 -23.87
C LYS A 129 -18.64 -1.44 -24.62
N SER A 130 -17.60 -1.00 -23.91
CA SER A 130 -16.31 -0.63 -24.49
C SER A 130 -15.42 -1.87 -24.66
N GLU A 131 -14.52 -1.84 -25.64
CA GLU A 131 -13.59 -2.93 -25.88
C GLU A 131 -12.42 -2.89 -24.89
N TRP A 132 -12.34 -3.90 -24.03
CA TRP A 132 -11.25 -4.07 -23.07
C TRP A 132 -9.99 -4.65 -23.74
N PRO A 133 -8.78 -4.20 -23.36
CA PRO A 133 -8.51 -3.13 -22.40
C PRO A 133 -8.86 -1.75 -22.97
N ILE A 134 -9.36 -0.88 -22.10
CA ILE A 134 -9.44 0.55 -22.39
C ILE A 134 -7.99 1.04 -22.39
N THR A 135 -7.58 1.67 -23.49
CA THR A 135 -6.29 2.37 -23.63
C THR A 135 -6.56 3.86 -23.65
N GLU A 136 -5.52 4.68 -23.54
CA GLU A 136 -5.65 6.14 -23.59
C GLU A 136 -6.30 6.61 -24.90
N GLU A 137 -5.90 6.02 -26.03
CA GLU A 137 -6.49 6.32 -27.34
C GLU A 137 -7.96 5.90 -27.44
N LYS A 138 -8.33 4.78 -26.79
CA LYS A 138 -9.73 4.33 -26.73
C LYS A 138 -10.56 5.21 -25.79
N ALA A 139 -9.97 5.74 -24.73
CA ALA A 139 -10.67 6.64 -23.81
C ALA A 139 -11.14 7.91 -24.53
N GLU A 140 -10.37 8.43 -25.49
CA GLU A 140 -10.77 9.58 -26.31
C GLU A 140 -12.04 9.35 -27.13
N SER A 141 -12.26 8.09 -27.54
CA SER A 141 -13.42 7.67 -28.33
C SER A 141 -14.73 7.54 -27.52
N ILE A 142 -14.66 7.67 -26.19
CA ILE A 142 -15.85 7.65 -25.33
C ILE A 142 -16.70 8.88 -25.64
N GLY A 143 -17.92 8.65 -26.15
CA GLY A 143 -18.82 9.72 -26.60
C GLY A 143 -19.36 10.60 -25.47
N ASP A 144 -19.41 10.08 -24.24
CA ASP A 144 -19.83 10.85 -23.08
C ASP A 144 -18.66 11.62 -22.47
N ALA A 145 -18.75 12.95 -22.46
CA ALA A 145 -17.65 13.82 -22.02
C ALA A 145 -17.27 13.60 -20.55
N ALA A 146 -18.25 13.35 -19.66
CA ALA A 146 -17.98 13.15 -18.23
C ALA A 146 -17.28 11.81 -17.99
N VAL A 147 -17.70 10.76 -18.70
CA VAL A 147 -17.04 9.44 -18.59
C VAL A 147 -15.64 9.47 -19.21
N ARG A 148 -15.47 10.15 -20.35
CA ARG A 148 -14.14 10.35 -20.96
C ARG A 148 -13.20 11.07 -20.00
N ASP A 149 -13.65 12.16 -19.40
CA ASP A 149 -12.85 12.94 -18.46
C ASP A 149 -12.46 12.12 -17.23
N LEU A 150 -13.41 11.37 -16.64
CA LEU A 150 -13.13 10.44 -15.54
C LEU A 150 -12.02 9.44 -15.89
N VAL A 151 -12.10 8.82 -17.07
CA VAL A 151 -11.11 7.84 -17.52
C VAL A 151 -9.74 8.50 -17.76
N GLN A 152 -9.71 9.67 -18.38
CA GLN A 152 -8.47 10.42 -18.63
C GLN A 152 -7.81 10.88 -17.32
N ARG A 153 -8.59 11.42 -16.37
CA ARG A 153 -8.12 11.76 -15.01
C ARG A 153 -7.52 10.54 -14.31
N THR A 154 -8.15 9.38 -14.45
CA THR A 154 -7.65 8.12 -13.87
C THR A 154 -6.30 7.70 -14.47
N TYR A 155 -6.10 7.85 -15.79
CA TYR A 155 -4.78 7.60 -16.40
C TYR A 155 -3.70 8.58 -15.92
N ALA A 156 -4.09 9.84 -15.74
CA ALA A 156 -3.22 10.86 -15.16
C ALA A 156 -2.93 10.62 -13.67
N GLY A 157 -3.51 9.58 -13.06
CA GLY A 157 -3.33 9.27 -11.64
C GLY A 157 -4.07 10.25 -10.72
N ASP A 158 -4.98 11.07 -11.23
CA ASP A 158 -5.76 11.98 -10.40
C ASP A 158 -6.68 11.18 -9.49
N THR A 159 -6.59 11.47 -8.19
CA THR A 159 -7.42 10.85 -7.16
C THR A 159 -8.25 11.87 -6.37
N SER A 160 -8.40 13.09 -6.93
CA SER A 160 -9.06 14.24 -6.31
C SER A 160 -10.52 14.43 -6.75
#